data_AF-A0A368K0B8-F1
#
_entry.id   AF-A0A368K0B8-F1
#
_cell.length_a   1.000
_cell.length_b   1.000
_cell.length_c   1.000
_cell.angle_alpha   90.00
_cell.angle_beta   90.00
_cell.angle_gamma   90.00
#
_symmetry.space_group_name_H-M   'P 1'
#
loop_
_entity.id
_entity.type
_entity.pdbx_description
1 polymer ?
#
loop_
_entity_poly.entity_id
_entity_poly.type
_entity_poly.pdbx_seq_one_letter_code
_entity_poly.pdbx_strand_id
1 'polypeptide(L)'
;MKKYSKDDQVALSVWALDCAERVLPMFERSMPKDERPGNALRLGRQWVDTRVFRMPVIRGASLCAHAAAKAVKADKAACEAVHAAGQAVATAHVAQHAYGAACYALKAIIADRPDVAEQLVHDELSWQSAHLPGHLREEIMSRIVVEPRKKGLFITIEKGHGF
;
A
#
# COMPACT_ATOMS: atom_id res chain seq x y z
N MET A 1 -11.68 22.18 3.63
CA MET A 1 -10.77 21.79 4.74
C MET A 1 -10.13 20.46 4.37
N LYS A 2 -8.82 20.26 4.58
CA LYS A 2 -8.20 18.94 4.36
C LYS A 2 -8.79 17.97 5.39
N LYS A 3 -9.20 16.78 4.96
CA LYS A 3 -9.82 15.76 5.83
C LYS A 3 -8.87 15.26 6.93
N TYR A 4 -7.60 15.11 6.59
CA TYR A 4 -6.55 14.62 7.47
C TYR A 4 -5.63 15.76 7.89
N SER A 5 -5.26 15.79 9.17
CA SER A 5 -4.22 16.67 9.67
C SER A 5 -2.83 16.26 9.12
N LYS A 6 -1.81 17.06 9.40
CA LYS A 6 -0.43 16.68 9.04
C LYS A 6 0.02 15.44 9.82
N ASP A 7 -0.34 15.34 11.09
CA ASP A 7 0.03 14.18 11.93
C ASP A 7 -0.72 12.91 11.48
N ASP A 8 -1.97 13.05 11.05
CA ASP A 8 -2.71 11.94 10.42
C ASP A 8 -2.05 11.48 9.13
N GLN A 9 -1.66 12.42 8.26
CA GLN A 9 -0.97 12.08 7.01
C GLN A 9 0.32 11.31 7.27
N VAL A 10 1.02 11.66 8.34
CA VAL A 10 2.23 10.96 8.76
C VAL A 10 1.90 9.56 9.24
N ALA A 11 0.95 9.42 10.17
CA ALA A 11 0.57 8.13 10.70
C ALA A 11 0.11 7.19 9.58
N LEU A 12 -0.67 7.72 8.64
CA LEU A 12 -1.10 7.00 7.44
C LEU A 12 0.07 6.66 6.50
N SER A 13 1.10 7.50 6.42
CA SER A 13 2.29 7.19 5.63
C SER A 13 3.10 6.07 6.27
N VAL A 14 3.31 6.09 7.59
CA VAL A 14 3.96 4.99 8.32
C VAL A 14 3.20 3.69 8.07
N TRP A 15 1.90 3.70 8.33
CA TRP A 15 1.04 2.53 8.13
C TRP A 15 1.06 2.02 6.67
N ALA A 16 0.96 2.91 5.68
CA ALA A 16 1.00 2.54 4.27
C ALA A 16 2.35 1.93 3.87
N LEU A 17 3.46 2.46 4.41
CA LEU A 17 4.80 1.91 4.21
C LEU A 17 4.93 0.53 4.85
N ASP A 18 4.46 0.35 6.08
CA ASP A 18 4.47 -0.96 6.75
C ASP A 18 3.68 -1.99 5.93
N CYS A 19 2.47 -1.66 5.46
CA CYS A 19 1.66 -2.53 4.59
C CYS A 19 2.40 -2.94 3.31
N ALA A 20 3.08 -1.99 2.66
CA ALA A 20 3.81 -2.26 1.43
C ALA A 20 5.09 -3.08 1.67
N GLU A 21 5.80 -2.86 2.78
CA GLU A 21 6.99 -3.63 3.16
C GLU A 21 6.66 -5.10 3.42
N ARG A 22 5.48 -5.40 3.97
CA ARG A 22 5.03 -6.79 4.22
C ARG A 22 4.90 -7.63 2.95
N VAL A 23 4.62 -6.99 1.81
CA VAL A 23 4.44 -7.67 0.52
C VAL A 23 5.62 -7.44 -0.44
N LEU A 24 6.57 -6.57 -0.09
CA LEU A 24 7.77 -6.32 -0.90
C LEU A 24 8.53 -7.61 -1.27
N PRO A 25 8.70 -8.61 -0.37
CA PRO A 25 9.39 -9.85 -0.71
C PRO A 25 8.78 -10.58 -1.91
N MET A 26 7.48 -10.42 -2.18
CA MET A 26 6.83 -11.03 -3.35
C MET A 26 7.43 -10.52 -4.67
N PHE A 27 7.80 -9.24 -4.71
CA PHE A 27 8.51 -8.66 -5.84
C PHE A 27 10.00 -9.04 -5.84
N GLU A 28 10.66 -8.99 -4.70
CA GLU A 28 12.10 -9.25 -4.59
C GLU A 28 12.49 -10.68 -4.98
N ARG A 29 11.61 -11.67 -4.75
CA ARG A 29 11.81 -13.04 -5.25
C ARG A 29 11.96 -13.09 -6.77
N SER A 30 11.18 -12.28 -7.48
CA SER A 30 11.14 -12.27 -8.94
C SER A 30 12.19 -11.33 -9.54
N MET A 31 12.51 -10.23 -8.85
CA MET A 31 13.43 -9.19 -9.32
C MET A 31 14.38 -8.72 -8.19
N PRO A 32 15.27 -9.57 -7.67
CA PRO A 32 16.07 -9.26 -6.46
C PRO A 32 17.08 -8.12 -6.64
N LYS A 33 17.38 -7.74 -7.89
CA LYS A 33 18.31 -6.64 -8.22
C LYS A 33 17.62 -5.33 -8.56
N ASP A 34 16.28 -5.32 -8.63
CA ASP A 34 15.53 -4.12 -8.96
C ASP A 34 15.12 -3.38 -7.69
N GLU A 35 15.86 -2.34 -7.35
CA GLU A 35 15.64 -1.61 -6.11
C GLU A 35 14.51 -0.58 -6.19
N ARG A 36 13.83 -0.42 -7.34
CA ARG A 36 12.85 0.68 -7.52
C ARG A 36 11.75 0.70 -6.45
N PRO A 37 11.11 -0.43 -6.07
CA PRO A 37 10.09 -0.42 -5.01
C PRO A 37 10.69 -0.16 -3.63
N GLY A 38 11.82 -0.80 -3.29
CA GLY A 38 12.51 -0.58 -2.02
C GLY A 38 12.99 0.88 -1.85
N ASN A 39 13.45 1.51 -2.93
CA ASN A 39 13.85 2.93 -2.96
C ASN A 39 12.66 3.85 -2.68
N ALA A 40 11.48 3.53 -3.21
CA ALA A 40 10.27 4.29 -2.90
C ALA A 40 9.89 4.20 -1.42
N LEU A 41 9.97 3.00 -0.83
CA LEU A 41 9.67 2.81 0.60
C LEU A 41 10.69 3.54 1.49
N ARG A 42 11.99 3.42 1.21
CA ARG A 42 13.04 4.16 1.93
C ARG A 42 12.84 5.68 1.85
N LEU A 43 12.49 6.20 0.68
CA LEU A 43 12.19 7.62 0.53
C LEU A 43 10.94 8.03 1.31
N GLY A 44 9.91 7.18 1.36
CA GLY A 44 8.74 7.39 2.20
C GLY A 44 9.11 7.47 3.68
N ARG A 45 9.95 6.56 4.17
CA ARG A 45 10.48 6.58 5.55
C ARG A 45 11.26 7.86 5.83
N GLN A 46 12.15 8.27 4.91
CA GLN A 46 12.87 9.53 5.02
C GLN A 46 11.93 10.74 5.11
N TRP A 47 10.84 10.74 4.33
CA TRP A 47 9.84 11.81 4.43
C TRP A 47 9.12 11.80 5.79
N VAL A 48 8.77 10.62 6.32
CA VAL A 48 8.21 10.49 7.67
C VAL A 48 9.17 11.13 8.69
N ASP A 49 10.44 10.77 8.67
CA ASP A 49 11.41 11.25 9.67
C ASP A 49 11.70 12.74 9.55
N THR A 50 11.87 13.24 8.32
CA THR A 50 12.35 14.61 8.07
C THR A 50 11.23 15.63 7.89
N ARG A 51 10.04 15.18 7.50
CA ARG A 51 8.90 16.02 7.04
C ARG A 51 9.20 16.90 5.82
N VAL A 52 10.35 16.74 5.18
CA VAL A 52 10.76 17.58 4.04
C VAL A 52 10.09 17.08 2.77
N PHE A 53 9.06 17.79 2.31
CA PHE A 53 8.33 17.44 1.10
C PHE A 53 8.89 18.14 -0.15
N ARG A 54 9.20 17.35 -1.19
CA ARG A 54 9.51 17.86 -2.54
C ARG A 54 8.72 17.07 -3.57
N MET A 55 7.76 17.73 -4.23
CA MET A 55 6.85 17.08 -5.19
C MET A 55 7.56 16.25 -6.26
N PRO A 56 8.62 16.74 -6.94
CA PRO A 56 9.29 15.95 -7.98
C PRO A 56 9.93 14.67 -7.44
N VAL A 57 10.41 14.70 -6.19
CA VAL A 57 11.09 13.58 -5.54
C VAL A 57 10.07 12.48 -5.18
N ILE A 58 8.99 12.84 -4.48
CA ILE A 58 7.92 11.88 -4.11
C ILE A 58 7.22 11.31 -5.33
N ARG A 59 6.84 12.17 -6.29
CA ARG A 59 6.20 11.73 -7.54
C ARG A 59 7.13 10.84 -8.36
N GLY A 60 8.40 11.21 -8.47
CA GLY A 60 9.41 10.43 -9.18
C GLY A 60 9.54 9.02 -8.63
N ALA A 61 9.70 8.88 -7.30
CA ALA A 61 9.80 7.58 -6.66
C ALA A 61 8.53 6.73 -6.81
N SER A 62 7.35 7.33 -6.64
CA SER A 62 6.06 6.65 -6.85
C SER A 62 5.95 6.09 -8.26
N LEU A 63 6.25 6.91 -9.28
CA LEU A 63 6.20 6.48 -10.69
C LEU A 63 7.27 5.44 -11.02
N CYS A 64 8.48 5.56 -10.46
CA CYS A 64 9.55 4.58 -10.63
C CYS A 64 9.16 3.22 -10.05
N ALA A 65 8.55 3.17 -8.86
CA ALA A 65 8.03 1.94 -8.27
C ALA A 65 6.92 1.32 -9.15
N HIS A 66 5.93 2.11 -9.57
CA HIS A 66 4.88 1.63 -10.48
C HIS A 66 5.44 1.09 -11.81
N ALA A 67 6.49 1.71 -12.35
CA ALA A 67 7.13 1.25 -13.58
C ALA A 67 7.81 -0.12 -13.44
N ALA A 68 8.10 -0.59 -12.22
CA ALA A 68 8.66 -1.92 -11.98
C ALA A 68 7.67 -3.04 -12.34
N ALA A 69 6.36 -2.78 -12.32
CA ALA A 69 5.33 -3.76 -12.70
C ALA A 69 5.53 -4.27 -14.14
N LYS A 70 6.13 -3.46 -15.02
CA LYS A 70 6.40 -3.87 -16.41
C LYS A 70 7.37 -5.06 -16.51
N ALA A 71 8.25 -5.24 -15.54
CA ALA A 71 9.22 -6.34 -15.52
C ALA A 71 8.64 -7.65 -14.95
N VAL A 72 7.53 -7.58 -14.22
CA VAL A 72 6.93 -8.72 -13.49
C VAL A 72 5.51 -9.03 -13.95
N LYS A 73 5.12 -8.68 -15.18
CA LYS A 73 3.73 -8.79 -15.68
C LYS A 73 3.10 -10.19 -15.54
N ALA A 74 3.92 -11.25 -15.56
CA ALA A 74 3.46 -12.63 -15.41
C ALA A 74 3.27 -13.04 -13.93
N ASP A 75 3.90 -12.31 -13.01
CA ASP A 75 3.79 -12.50 -11.56
C ASP A 75 2.87 -11.43 -10.98
N LYS A 76 1.61 -11.82 -10.78
CA LYS A 76 0.58 -10.91 -10.28
C LYS A 76 0.88 -10.45 -8.84
N ALA A 77 1.44 -11.29 -7.98
CA ALA A 77 1.77 -10.91 -6.62
C ALA A 77 2.85 -9.82 -6.60
N ALA A 78 3.91 -9.99 -7.39
CA ALA A 78 4.94 -9.00 -7.58
C ALA A 78 4.40 -7.69 -8.19
N CYS A 79 3.47 -7.75 -9.16
CA CYS A 79 2.84 -6.57 -9.73
C CYS A 79 2.08 -5.74 -8.68
N GLU A 80 1.30 -6.40 -7.82
CA GLU A 80 0.52 -5.69 -6.80
C GLU A 80 1.43 -5.18 -5.67
N ALA A 81 2.49 -5.90 -5.31
CA ALA A 81 3.48 -5.43 -4.33
C ALA A 81 4.14 -4.10 -4.75
N VAL A 82 4.52 -3.93 -6.03
CA VAL A 82 5.09 -2.67 -6.50
C VAL A 82 4.07 -1.54 -6.61
N HIS A 83 2.80 -1.88 -6.87
CA HIS A 83 1.71 -0.91 -6.76
C HIS A 83 1.51 -0.45 -5.32
N ALA A 84 1.60 -1.35 -4.35
CA ALA A 84 1.54 -1.00 -2.93
C ALA A 84 2.66 -0.02 -2.57
N ALA A 85 3.90 -0.29 -2.99
CA ALA A 85 5.04 0.59 -2.73
C ALA A 85 4.90 1.99 -3.38
N GLY A 86 4.42 2.04 -4.63
CA GLY A 86 4.18 3.30 -5.33
C GLY A 86 3.10 4.16 -4.67
N GLN A 87 2.04 3.54 -4.14
CA GLN A 87 1.00 4.22 -3.36
C GLN A 87 1.54 4.64 -1.98
N ALA A 88 2.32 3.79 -1.31
CA ALA A 88 2.82 4.08 0.03
C ALA A 88 3.64 5.38 0.06
N VAL A 89 4.63 5.54 -0.84
CA VAL A 89 5.41 6.78 -0.93
C VAL A 89 4.57 7.99 -1.36
N ALA A 90 3.52 7.78 -2.17
CA ALA A 90 2.62 8.86 -2.58
C ALA A 90 1.74 9.39 -1.44
N THR A 91 1.64 8.68 -0.32
CA THR A 91 0.95 9.17 0.90
C THR A 91 1.56 10.48 1.43
N ALA A 92 2.86 10.68 1.22
CA ALA A 92 3.55 11.93 1.52
C ALA A 92 3.00 13.15 0.72
N HIS A 93 2.43 12.91 -0.46
CA HIS A 93 1.74 13.95 -1.25
C HIS A 93 0.34 14.21 -0.70
N VAL A 94 -0.48 13.17 -0.59
CA VAL A 94 -1.83 13.22 -0.02
C VAL A 94 -2.16 11.91 0.71
N ALA A 95 -2.75 12.02 1.89
CA ALA A 95 -3.01 10.90 2.81
C ALA A 95 -3.84 9.76 2.20
N GLN A 96 -4.72 10.07 1.24
CA GLN A 96 -5.59 9.07 0.61
C GLN A 96 -4.85 8.02 -0.23
N HIS A 97 -3.58 8.20 -0.55
CA HIS A 97 -2.80 7.13 -1.18
C HIS A 97 -2.58 5.93 -0.23
N ALA A 98 -2.71 6.12 1.08
CA ALA A 98 -2.58 5.05 2.06
C ALA A 98 -3.58 3.89 1.84
N TYR A 99 -4.84 4.22 1.48
CA TYR A 99 -5.84 3.21 1.12
C TYR A 99 -5.37 2.31 -0.03
N GLY A 100 -4.74 2.93 -1.03
CA GLY A 100 -4.19 2.23 -2.18
C GLY A 100 -3.09 1.27 -1.78
N ALA A 101 -2.17 1.69 -0.92
CA ALA A 101 -1.07 0.85 -0.44
C ALA A 101 -1.58 -0.42 0.26
N ALA A 102 -2.49 -0.26 1.22
CA ALA A 102 -3.10 -1.36 1.95
C ALA A 102 -3.90 -2.31 1.04
N CYS A 103 -4.71 -1.78 0.13
CA CYS A 103 -5.48 -2.59 -0.80
C CYS A 103 -4.60 -3.38 -1.77
N TYR A 104 -3.53 -2.79 -2.28
CA TYR A 104 -2.60 -3.50 -3.15
C TYR A 104 -1.79 -4.56 -2.39
N ALA A 105 -1.47 -4.34 -1.11
CA ALA A 105 -0.90 -5.38 -0.26
C ALA A 105 -1.83 -6.60 -0.13
N LEU A 106 -3.12 -6.39 0.14
CA LEU A 106 -4.11 -7.48 0.17
C LEU A 106 -4.22 -8.21 -1.17
N LYS A 107 -4.22 -7.46 -2.28
CA LYS A 107 -4.23 -8.06 -3.63
C LYS A 107 -2.97 -8.87 -3.92
N ALA A 108 -1.81 -8.44 -3.44
CA ALA A 108 -0.57 -9.18 -3.56
C ALA A 108 -0.65 -10.52 -2.80
N ILE A 109 -1.18 -10.52 -1.57
CA ILE A 109 -1.40 -11.73 -0.77
C ILE A 109 -2.34 -12.71 -1.47
N ILE A 110 -3.48 -12.24 -1.99
CA ILE A 110 -4.42 -13.08 -2.75
C ILE A 110 -3.73 -13.72 -3.96
N ALA A 111 -2.91 -12.94 -4.68
CA ALA A 111 -2.22 -13.41 -5.87
C ALA A 111 -1.08 -14.39 -5.56
N ASP A 112 -0.41 -14.24 -4.41
CA ASP A 112 0.70 -15.08 -3.99
C ASP A 112 0.24 -16.49 -3.59
N ARG A 113 -0.87 -16.56 -2.82
CA ARG A 113 -1.39 -17.79 -2.22
C ARG A 113 -2.91 -17.91 -2.33
N PRO A 114 -3.45 -18.10 -3.55
CA PRO A 114 -4.89 -18.15 -3.79
C PRO A 114 -5.61 -19.30 -3.07
N ASP A 115 -4.89 -20.38 -2.76
CA ASP A 115 -5.38 -21.57 -2.05
C ASP A 115 -5.80 -21.29 -0.59
N VAL A 116 -5.14 -20.33 0.05
CA VAL A 116 -5.35 -19.98 1.46
C VAL A 116 -5.62 -18.47 1.64
N ALA A 117 -6.02 -17.80 0.56
CA ALA A 117 -6.15 -16.35 0.51
C ALA A 117 -7.14 -15.78 1.53
N GLU A 118 -8.23 -16.50 1.83
CA GLU A 118 -9.22 -16.03 2.80
C GLU A 118 -8.63 -15.82 4.19
N GLN A 119 -7.89 -16.82 4.70
CA GLN A 119 -7.24 -16.73 5.99
C GLN A 119 -6.15 -15.66 5.99
N LEU A 120 -5.28 -15.63 4.97
CA LEU A 120 -4.18 -14.67 4.90
C LEU A 120 -4.67 -13.22 4.78
N VAL A 121 -5.75 -12.98 4.02
CA VAL A 121 -6.37 -11.65 3.92
C VAL A 121 -7.02 -11.25 5.24
N HIS A 122 -7.68 -12.18 5.93
CA HIS A 122 -8.24 -11.92 7.25
C HIS A 122 -7.14 -11.53 8.26
N ASP A 123 -6.03 -12.27 8.28
CA ASP A 123 -4.91 -12.01 9.17
C ASP A 123 -4.24 -10.67 8.85
N GLU A 124 -4.06 -10.37 7.57
CA GLU A 124 -3.51 -9.08 7.13
C GLU A 124 -4.44 -7.91 7.47
N LEU A 125 -5.75 -8.03 7.24
CA LEU A 125 -6.71 -6.99 7.63
C LEU A 125 -6.71 -6.73 9.13
N SER A 126 -6.62 -7.81 9.93
CA SER A 126 -6.52 -7.72 11.39
C SER A 126 -5.25 -6.99 11.80
N TRP A 127 -4.13 -7.31 11.16
CA TRP A 127 -2.85 -6.64 11.37
C TRP A 127 -2.94 -5.15 10.96
N GLN A 128 -3.45 -4.85 9.76
CA GLN A 128 -3.60 -3.49 9.23
C GLN A 128 -4.48 -2.63 10.15
N SER A 129 -5.59 -3.17 10.64
CA SER A 129 -6.49 -2.51 11.59
C SER A 129 -5.79 -2.19 12.91
N ALA A 130 -5.04 -3.14 13.46
CA ALA A 130 -4.31 -2.97 14.73
C ALA A 130 -3.19 -1.93 14.65
N HIS A 131 -2.58 -1.74 13.48
CA HIS A 131 -1.46 -0.80 13.27
C HIS A 131 -1.91 0.63 12.89
N LEU A 132 -3.21 0.88 12.84
CA LEU A 132 -3.75 2.24 12.72
C LEU A 132 -3.97 2.87 14.11
N PRO A 133 -3.68 4.19 14.26
CA PRO A 133 -4.18 4.97 15.38
C PRO A 133 -5.69 4.83 15.52
N GLY A 134 -6.18 4.77 16.76
CA GLY A 134 -7.59 4.50 17.04
C GLY A 134 -8.56 5.46 16.35
N HIS A 135 -8.21 6.75 16.25
CA HIS A 135 -9.06 7.78 15.62
C HIS A 135 -9.10 7.71 14.08
N LEU A 136 -8.19 6.94 13.46
CA LEU A 136 -8.17 6.72 12.01
C LEU A 136 -8.72 5.35 11.63
N ARG A 137 -8.66 4.38 12.55
CA ARG A 137 -8.97 2.96 12.26
C ARG A 137 -10.34 2.76 11.61
N GLU A 138 -11.40 3.30 12.21
CA GLU A 138 -12.77 3.09 11.70
C GLU A 138 -12.94 3.67 10.30
N GLU A 139 -12.51 4.92 10.08
CA GLU A 139 -12.60 5.60 8.79
C GLU A 139 -11.76 4.93 7.70
N ILE A 140 -10.57 4.43 8.05
CA ILE A 140 -9.69 3.79 7.07
C ILE A 140 -10.21 2.40 6.72
N MET A 141 -10.50 1.58 7.74
CA MET A 141 -10.85 0.17 7.53
C MET A 141 -12.24 -0.02 6.96
N SER A 142 -13.21 0.84 7.29
CA SER A 142 -14.57 0.76 6.72
C SER A 142 -14.60 0.94 5.20
N ARG A 143 -13.59 1.61 4.62
CA ARG A 143 -13.50 1.81 3.16
C ARG A 143 -12.84 0.65 2.42
N ILE A 144 -12.11 -0.22 3.09
CA ILE A 144 -11.46 -1.38 2.45
C ILE A 144 -12.47 -2.51 2.44
N VAL A 145 -13.05 -2.77 1.28
CA VAL A 145 -14.11 -3.79 1.13
C VAL A 145 -13.50 -5.06 0.57
N VAL A 146 -13.76 -6.18 1.24
CA VAL A 146 -13.34 -7.51 0.82
C VAL A 146 -14.57 -8.35 0.54
N GLU A 147 -14.74 -8.74 -0.72
CA GLU A 147 -15.91 -9.47 -1.18
C GLU A 147 -15.51 -10.83 -1.74
N PRO A 148 -16.10 -11.93 -1.24
CA PRO A 148 -16.00 -13.23 -1.91
C PRO A 148 -16.69 -13.18 -3.28
N ARG A 149 -16.01 -13.64 -4.32
CA ARG A 149 -16.54 -13.80 -5.68
C ARG A 149 -16.27 -15.23 -6.17
N LYS A 150 -16.91 -15.63 -7.28
CA LYS A 150 -16.73 -16.97 -7.89
C LYS A 150 -15.27 -17.36 -8.17
N LYS A 151 -14.36 -16.39 -8.33
CA LYS A 151 -12.94 -16.59 -8.66
C LYS A 151 -12.00 -16.17 -7.50
N GLY A 152 -12.48 -16.22 -6.26
CA GLY A 152 -11.73 -15.82 -5.06
C GLY A 152 -12.15 -14.45 -4.54
N LEU A 153 -11.27 -13.84 -3.73
CA LEU A 153 -11.54 -12.55 -3.09
C LEU A 153 -11.35 -11.36 -4.04
N PHE A 154 -12.21 -10.36 -3.89
CA PHE A 154 -12.13 -9.10 -4.60
C PHE A 154 -12.00 -7.95 -3.60
N ILE A 155 -10.97 -7.11 -3.79
CA ILE A 155 -10.63 -5.99 -2.90
C ILE A 155 -10.91 -4.66 -3.60
N THR A 156 -11.75 -3.82 -3.00
CA THR A 156 -12.09 -2.47 -3.48
C THR A 156 -11.96 -1.43 -2.38
N ILE A 157 -11.94 -0.16 -2.80
CA ILE A 157 -11.98 0.99 -1.90
C ILE A 157 -13.30 1.72 -2.13
N GLU A 158 -14.07 1.95 -1.08
CA GLU A 158 -15.27 2.77 -1.15
C GLU A 158 -14.92 4.26 -1.14
N LYS A 159 -15.11 4.91 -2.30
CA LYS A 159 -14.84 6.34 -2.52
C LYS A 159 -16.10 7.17 -2.31
N GLY A 160 -16.66 7.11 -1.10
CA GLY A 160 -17.76 7.96 -0.66
C GLY A 160 -17.34 9.41 -0.38
N HIS A 161 -18.25 10.20 0.21
CA HIS A 161 -18.00 11.60 0.55
C HIS A 161 -16.70 11.80 1.37
N GLY A 162 -15.92 12.82 0.99
CA GLY A 162 -14.63 13.12 1.63
C GLY A 162 -13.49 12.16 1.28
N PHE A 163 -13.57 11.44 0.16
CA PHE A 163 -12.39 10.82 -0.47
C PHE A 163 -11.62 11.86 -1.30
#